data_AF-A0A939APS3-F1
#
_entry.id   AF-A0A939APS3-F1
#
_cell.length_a   1.000
_cell.length_b   1.000
_cell.length_c   1.000
_cell.angle_alpha   90.00
_cell.angle_beta   90.00
_cell.angle_gamma   90.00
#
_symmetry.space_group_name_H-M   'P 1'
#
loop_
_entity.id
_entity.type
_entity.pdbx_description
1 polymer ?
#
loop_
_entity_poly.entity_id
_entity_poly.type
_entity_poly.pdbx_seq_one_letter_code
_entity_poly.pdbx_strand_id
1 'polypeptide(L)'
;MYDCGNLCTPDTVLNKTEQLTPGEILAIQDHVHRTIQVLRRLELPQELEDVRSIAAQHHERFDGSGYPMGLRGEAILFEARILSAVDVMDAIMSERPHRESIPV
;
A
#
# COMPACT_ATOMS: atom_id res chain seq x y z
N MET A 1 -7.06 7.48 2.80
CA MET A 1 -7.46 6.06 2.80
C MET A 1 -7.75 5.62 1.37
N TYR A 2 -6.75 5.07 0.68
CA TYR A 2 -6.85 4.54 -0.68
C TYR A 2 -6.79 2.99 -0.70
N ASP A 3 -6.71 2.36 0.48
CA ASP A 3 -6.50 0.92 0.67
C ASP A 3 -7.81 0.17 0.88
N CYS A 4 -8.63 0.09 -0.16
CA CYS A 4 -9.86 -0.72 -0.11
C CYS A 4 -9.58 -2.20 0.25
N GLY A 5 -8.37 -2.70 -0.01
CA GLY A 5 -7.95 -4.05 0.36
C GLY A 5 -7.81 -4.30 1.86
N ASN A 6 -7.61 -3.26 2.68
CA ASN A 6 -7.50 -3.42 4.14
C ASN A 6 -8.82 -3.86 4.78
N LEU A 7 -9.95 -3.69 4.09
CA LEU A 7 -11.26 -4.21 4.53
C LEU A 7 -11.29 -5.75 4.68
N CYS A 8 -10.33 -6.46 4.07
CA CYS A 8 -10.21 -7.90 4.17
C CYS A 8 -9.12 -8.36 5.16
N THR A 9 -8.37 -7.44 5.76
CA THR A 9 -7.38 -7.76 6.79
C THR A 9 -8.09 -7.82 8.14
N PRO A 10 -7.93 -8.88 8.95
CA PRO A 10 -8.61 -8.98 10.23
C PRO A 10 -8.28 -7.78 11.14
N ASP A 11 -9.30 -7.23 11.81
CA ASP A 11 -9.12 -6.14 12.78
C ASP A 11 -8.13 -6.51 13.90
N THR A 12 -8.05 -7.80 14.24
CA THR A 12 -7.10 -8.33 15.21
C THR A 12 -5.64 -8.24 14.76
N VAL A 13 -5.39 -8.07 13.46
CA VAL A 13 -4.06 -7.87 12.88
C VAL A 13 -3.79 -6.37 12.67
N LEU A 14 -4.80 -5.62 12.22
CA LEU A 14 -4.68 -4.17 12.01
C LEU A 14 -4.52 -3.38 13.30
N ASN A 15 -5.22 -3.79 14.37
CA ASN A 15 -5.28 -3.08 15.66
C ASN A 15 -4.48 -3.77 16.76
N LYS A 16 -3.58 -4.69 16.41
CA LYS A 16 -2.72 -5.33 17.39
C LYS A 16 -1.84 -4.25 18.06
N THR A 17 -1.14 -4.56 19.15
CA THR A 17 -0.15 -3.62 19.72
C THR A 17 1.25 -4.24 19.82
N GLU A 18 1.34 -5.57 19.77
CA GLU A 18 2.58 -6.34 19.75
C GLU A 18 3.22 -6.42 18.35
N GLN A 19 4.47 -6.90 18.25
CA GLN A 19 5.09 -7.11 16.94
C GLN A 19 4.27 -8.08 16.07
N LEU A 20 4.12 -7.71 14.79
CA LEU A 20 3.50 -8.56 13.79
C LEU A 20 4.42 -9.73 13.43
N THR A 21 3.84 -10.91 13.37
CA THR A 21 4.50 -12.12 12.86
C THR A 21 4.71 -12.02 11.34
N PRO A 22 5.65 -12.78 10.76
CA PRO A 22 5.85 -12.79 9.30
C PRO A 22 4.57 -13.09 8.50
N GLY A 23 3.70 -13.98 9.01
CA GLY A 23 2.42 -14.28 8.38
C GLY A 23 1.42 -13.12 8.42
N GLU A 24 1.40 -12.37 9.53
CA GLU A 24 0.57 -11.16 9.67
C GLU A 24 1.07 -10.03 8.76
N ILE A 25 2.39 -9.89 8.60
CA ILE A 25 2.97 -8.94 7.64
C ILE A 25 2.54 -9.29 6.21
N LEU A 26 2.61 -10.57 5.83
CA LEU A 26 2.14 -11.01 4.50
C LEU A 26 0.64 -10.77 4.31
N ALA A 27 -0.17 -10.98 5.35
CA ALA A 27 -1.60 -10.71 5.30
C ALA A 27 -1.90 -9.21 5.10
N ILE A 28 -1.12 -8.33 5.73
CA ILE A 28 -1.21 -6.89 5.47
C ILE A 28 -0.78 -6.60 4.05
N GLN A 29 0.37 -7.09 3.57
CA GLN A 29 0.86 -6.83 2.20
C GLN A 29 -0.12 -7.32 1.10
N ASP A 30 -0.93 -8.34 1.39
CA ASP A 30 -1.95 -8.84 0.48
C ASP A 30 -3.05 -7.79 0.16
N HIS A 31 -3.22 -6.75 0.98
CA HIS A 31 -4.16 -5.68 0.71
C HIS A 31 -3.92 -5.01 -0.66
N VAL A 32 -2.67 -4.90 -1.11
CA VAL A 32 -2.33 -4.32 -2.42
C VAL A 32 -2.90 -5.15 -3.55
N HIS A 33 -2.73 -6.48 -3.49
CA HIS A 33 -3.31 -7.41 -4.46
C HIS A 33 -4.83 -7.31 -4.49
N ARG A 34 -5.46 -7.19 -3.32
CA ARG A 34 -6.92 -7.05 -3.20
C ARG A 34 -7.42 -5.71 -3.75
N THR A 35 -6.73 -4.62 -3.45
CA THR A 35 -7.03 -3.29 -4.02
C THR A 35 -6.98 -3.35 -5.55
N ILE A 36 -5.94 -3.97 -6.13
CA ILE A 36 -5.86 -4.16 -7.58
C ILE A 36 -7.04 -5.00 -8.11
N GLN A 37 -7.40 -6.09 -7.43
CA GLN A 37 -8.53 -6.93 -7.85
C GLN A 37 -9.86 -6.18 -7.82
N VAL A 38 -10.10 -5.34 -6.80
CA VAL A 38 -11.29 -4.48 -6.72
C VAL A 38 -11.28 -3.47 -7.86
N LEU A 39 -10.18 -2.74 -8.05
CA LEU A 39 -10.06 -1.72 -9.11
C LEU A 39 -10.19 -2.31 -10.52
N ARG A 40 -9.80 -3.57 -10.73
CA ARG A 40 -10.01 -4.30 -12.00
C ARG A 40 -11.48 -4.59 -12.29
N ARG A 41 -12.32 -4.72 -11.27
CA ARG A 41 -13.76 -4.98 -11.42
C ARG A 41 -14.57 -3.71 -11.61
N LEU A 42 -14.01 -2.55 -11.30
CA LEU A 42 -14.67 -1.26 -11.52
C LEU A 42 -14.51 -0.84 -12.98
N GLU A 43 -15.60 -0.43 -13.62
CA GLU A 43 -15.55 0.26 -14.90
C GLU A 43 -15.10 1.69 -14.66
N LEU A 44 -13.82 1.95 -14.90
CA LEU A 44 -13.23 3.28 -14.79
C LEU A 44 -13.33 4.01 -16.13
N PRO A 45 -13.59 5.33 -16.13
CA PRO A 45 -13.42 6.17 -17.31
C PRO A 45 -12.01 6.03 -17.89
N GLN A 46 -11.86 6.23 -19.20
CA GLN A 46 -10.59 6.07 -19.89
C GLN A 46 -9.50 6.99 -19.33
N GLU A 47 -9.89 8.15 -18.84
CA GLU A 47 -9.02 9.14 -18.18
C GLU A 47 -8.42 8.62 -16.86
N LEU A 48 -8.96 7.54 -16.30
CA LEU A 48 -8.53 6.94 -15.03
C LEU A 48 -7.94 5.52 -15.23
N GLU A 49 -7.60 5.13 -16.45
CA GLU A 49 -7.06 3.79 -16.74
C GLU A 49 -5.75 3.50 -15.97
N ASP A 50 -4.89 4.52 -15.86
CA ASP A 50 -3.58 4.42 -15.19
C ASP A 50 -3.69 4.26 -13.67
N VAL A 51 -4.84 4.62 -13.06
CA VAL A 51 -5.06 4.52 -11.61
C VAL A 51 -4.82 3.10 -11.12
N ARG A 52 -5.16 2.09 -11.91
CA ARG A 52 -4.92 0.68 -11.57
C ARG A 52 -3.43 0.36 -11.47
N SER A 53 -2.64 0.87 -12.40
CA SER A 53 -1.19 0.66 -12.44
C SER A 53 -0.49 1.43 -11.33
N ILE A 54 -0.93 2.66 -11.06
CA ILE A 54 -0.41 3.50 -9.98
C ILE A 54 -0.69 2.84 -8.62
N ALA A 55 -1.94 2.43 -8.39
CA ALA A 55 -2.33 1.72 -7.17
C ALA A 55 -1.63 0.36 -7.03
N ALA A 56 -1.27 -0.31 -8.13
CA ALA A 56 -0.51 -1.55 -8.06
C ALA A 56 0.95 -1.35 -7.63
N GLN A 57 1.52 -0.16 -7.88
CA GLN A 57 2.94 0.10 -7.74
C GLN A 57 3.31 0.94 -6.51
N HIS A 58 2.35 1.44 -5.74
CA HIS A 58 2.62 2.37 -4.63
C HIS A 58 3.35 1.75 -3.41
N HIS A 59 3.55 0.43 -3.39
CA HIS A 59 4.43 -0.25 -2.43
C HIS A 59 5.75 -0.72 -3.06
N GLU A 60 5.99 -0.41 -4.33
CA GLU A 60 7.29 -0.60 -4.95
C GLU A 60 8.29 0.38 -4.35
N ARG A 61 9.54 -0.08 -4.20
CA ARG A 61 10.61 0.72 -3.63
C ARG A 61 11.66 0.95 -4.69
N PHE A 62 12.26 2.13 -4.68
CA PHE A 62 13.24 2.52 -5.70
C PHE A 62 14.41 1.54 -5.84
N ASP A 63 14.79 0.86 -4.74
CA ASP A 63 15.82 -0.18 -4.68
C ASP A 63 15.36 -1.59 -5.12
N GLY A 64 14.06 -1.79 -5.35
CA GLY A 64 13.45 -3.08 -5.71
C GLY A 64 13.18 -4.03 -4.56
N SER A 65 13.25 -3.55 -3.32
CA SER A 65 12.82 -4.33 -2.14
C SER A 65 11.31 -4.26 -1.91
N GLY A 66 10.59 -3.51 -2.75
CA GLY A 66 9.14 -3.37 -2.69
C GLY A 66 8.39 -4.54 -3.30
N TYR A 67 7.07 -4.39 -3.36
CA TYR A 67 6.14 -5.42 -3.80
C TYR A 67 4.96 -4.73 -4.52
N PRO A 68 4.19 -5.44 -5.37
CA PRO A 68 4.20 -6.89 -5.61
C PRO A 68 5.11 -7.37 -6.75
N MET A 69 5.57 -6.49 -7.63
CA MET A 69 6.32 -6.83 -8.85
C MET A 69 7.84 -6.73 -8.65
N GLY A 70 8.32 -6.02 -7.61
CA GLY A 70 9.75 -5.86 -7.34
C GLY A 70 10.43 -4.94 -8.36
N LEU A 71 9.71 -3.91 -8.82
CA LEU A 71 10.18 -2.95 -9.81
C LEU A 71 11.31 -2.08 -9.23
N ARG A 72 12.21 -1.62 -10.09
CA ARG A 72 13.41 -0.86 -9.70
C ARG A 72 13.52 0.46 -10.43
N GLY A 73 13.90 1.50 -9.69
CA GLY A 73 14.18 2.81 -10.25
C GLY A 73 13.04 3.37 -11.10
N GLU A 74 13.36 3.69 -12.35
CA GLU A 74 12.41 4.28 -13.31
C GLU A 74 11.45 3.27 -13.94
N ALA A 75 11.58 1.97 -13.62
CA ALA A 75 10.54 1.01 -13.96
C ALA A 75 9.25 1.23 -13.14
N ILE A 76 9.33 1.97 -12.04
CA ILE A 76 8.18 2.40 -11.23
C ILE A 76 7.62 3.69 -11.82
N LEU A 77 6.31 3.72 -12.06
CA LEU A 77 5.60 4.90 -12.53
C LEU A 77 5.89 6.11 -11.64
N PHE A 78 6.03 7.27 -12.27
CA PHE A 78 6.36 8.51 -11.56
C PHE A 78 5.30 8.86 -10.50
N GLU A 79 4.03 8.72 -10.86
CA GLU A 79 2.87 8.94 -10.02
C GLU A 79 2.85 7.94 -8.85
N ALA A 80 3.24 6.67 -9.09
CA ALA A 80 3.34 5.66 -8.04
C ALA A 80 4.46 5.99 -7.04
N ARG A 81 5.59 6.53 -7.51
CA ARG A 81 6.68 7.01 -6.62
C ARG A 81 6.22 8.18 -5.74
N ILE A 82 5.45 9.12 -6.30
CA ILE A 82 4.85 10.21 -5.51
C ILE A 82 3.89 9.64 -4.47
N LEU A 83 2.97 8.76 -4.88
CA LEU A 83 1.99 8.16 -3.99
C LEU A 83 2.66 7.37 -2.85
N SER A 84 3.72 6.61 -3.16
CA SER A 84 4.52 5.87 -2.16
C SER A 84 5.12 6.80 -1.10
N ALA A 85 5.64 7.96 -1.52
CA ALA A 85 6.22 8.94 -0.59
C ALA A 85 5.15 9.56 0.31
N VAL A 86 3.98 9.89 -0.25
CA VAL A 86 2.83 10.42 0.51
C VAL A 86 2.31 9.38 1.50
N ASP A 87 2.19 8.12 1.09
CA ASP A 87 1.72 7.03 1.96
C ASP A 87 2.67 6.79 3.15
N VAL A 88 3.98 6.78 2.91
CA VAL A 88 4.98 6.68 3.99
C VAL A 88 4.90 7.87 4.94
N MET A 89 4.71 9.08 4.42
CA MET A 89 4.57 10.27 5.24
C MET A 89 3.31 10.20 6.11
N ASP A 90 2.16 9.81 5.54
CA ASP A 90 0.91 9.59 6.27
C ASP A 90 1.07 8.51 7.35
N ALA A 91 1.78 7.43 7.03
CA ALA A 91 2.07 6.34 7.96
C ALA A 91 2.97 6.73 9.15
N ILE A 92 3.84 7.72 8.96
CA ILE A 92 4.74 8.23 10.01
C ILE A 92 4.04 9.27 10.89
N MET A 93 3.20 10.12 10.29
CA MET A 93 2.50 11.20 10.99
C MET A 93 1.23 10.73 11.73
N SER A 94 0.61 9.64 11.26
CA SER A 94 -0.58 9.09 11.90
C SER A 94 -0.24 8.26 13.14
N GLU A 95 -0.99 8.44 14.22
CA GLU A 95 -0.95 7.53 15.36
C GLU A 95 -1.44 6.14 14.92
N ARG A 96 -0.63 5.11 15.14
CA ARG A 96 -1.02 3.71 14.90
C ARG A 96 -0.97 2.93 16.21
N PRO A 97 -1.85 1.93 16.41
CA PRO A 97 -1.91 1.14 17.66
C PRO A 97 -0.56 0.58 18.14
N HIS A 98 0.36 0.33 17.20
CA HIS A 98 1.70 -0.22 17.44
C HIS A 98 2.86 0.79 17.37
N ARG A 99 2.60 2.05 17.02
CA ARG A 99 3.65 3.02 16.72
C ARG A 99 3.18 4.43 17.05
N GLU A 100 3.87 5.07 17.98
CA GLU A 100 3.71 6.50 18.24
C GLU A 100 4.10 7.30 16.99
N SER A 101 3.33 8.36 16.71
CA SER A 101 3.62 9.26 15.60
C SER A 101 4.99 9.91 15.82
N ILE A 102 5.75 10.08 14.74
CA ILE A 102 7.02 10.83 14.81
C ILE A 102 6.69 12.28 14.48
N PRO A 103 6.86 13.23 15.42
CA PRO A 103 6.63 14.64 15.13
C PRO A 103 7.65 15.14 14.10
N VAL A 104 7.17 15.92 13.14
CA VAL A 104 7.97 16.58 12.09
C VAL A 104 8.31 18.00 12.52
#